data_AF-A0A4R8XVP3-F1
#
_entry.id   AF-A0A4R8XVP3-F1
#
_cell.length_a   1.000
_cell.length_b   1.000
_cell.length_c   1.000
_cell.angle_alpha   90.00
_cell.angle_beta   90.00
_cell.angle_gamma   90.00
#
_symmetry.space_group_name_H-M   'P 1'
#
loop_
_entity.id
_entity.type
_entity.pdbx_description
1 polymer ?
#
loop_
_entity_poly.entity_id
_entity_poly.type
_entity_poly.pdbx_seq_one_letter_code
_entity_poly.pdbx_strand_id
1 'polypeptide(L)'
;MREYRKYAITMAAFSVVLYVALIVASFGVLSLLLNRDVINETDAGALLGPLMVTTAVLALVWVILSAVLRSPERLTQVPPLPIFLAGVAAYLAYCVFGGVFYSFGAGELFRSVIFIGGEMTSPFAISVAVCGWLIAFLYFVVLLAKPDGSGTPEWPWQKDDDNEPR
;
A
#
# COMPACT_ATOMS: atom_id res chain seq x y z
N MET A 1 -21.35 -10.38 6.33
CA MET A 1 -20.01 -10.12 6.93
C MET A 1 -18.85 -10.84 6.25
N ARG A 2 -18.87 -12.18 6.11
CA ARG A 2 -17.76 -12.94 5.50
C ARG A 2 -17.46 -12.51 4.06
N GLU A 3 -18.47 -12.18 3.27
CA GLU A 3 -18.33 -11.68 1.89
C GLU A 3 -17.72 -10.28 1.82
N TYR A 4 -18.02 -9.40 2.78
CA TYR A 4 -17.38 -8.10 2.89
C TYR A 4 -15.89 -8.23 3.18
N ARG A 5 -15.51 -9.15 4.10
CA ARG A 5 -14.10 -9.46 4.39
C ARG A 5 -13.38 -10.07 3.17
N LYS A 6 -14.00 -11.01 2.46
CA LYS A 6 -13.43 -11.58 1.22
C LYS A 6 -13.19 -10.51 0.15
N TYR A 7 -14.17 -9.61 -0.02
CA TYR A 7 -14.05 -8.48 -0.94
C TYR A 7 -12.90 -7.54 -0.54
N ALA A 8 -12.81 -7.16 0.74
CA ALA A 8 -11.73 -6.32 1.25
C ALA A 8 -10.34 -6.94 1.02
N ILE A 9 -10.18 -8.24 1.28
CA ILE A 9 -8.91 -8.96 1.03
C ILE A 9 -8.57 -8.96 -0.47
N THR A 10 -9.56 -9.21 -1.34
CA THR A 10 -9.37 -9.18 -2.79
C THR A 10 -8.92 -7.80 -3.25
N MET A 11 -9.57 -6.75 -2.74
CA MET A 11 -9.22 -5.36 -3.07
C MET A 11 -7.87 -4.93 -2.50
N ALA A 12 -7.46 -5.47 -1.35
CA ALA A 12 -6.13 -5.28 -0.81
C ALA A 12 -5.06 -5.86 -1.75
N ALA A 13 -5.29 -7.05 -2.32
CA ALA A 13 -4.38 -7.63 -3.30
C ALA A 13 -4.24 -6.76 -4.57
N PHE A 14 -5.34 -6.24 -5.12
CA PHE A 14 -5.28 -5.28 -6.23
C PHE A 14 -4.55 -3.98 -5.86
N SER A 15 -4.77 -3.49 -4.64
CA SER A 15 -4.11 -2.28 -4.13
C SER A 15 -2.60 -2.48 -4.01
N VAL A 16 -2.14 -3.67 -3.61
CA VAL A 16 -0.71 -4.02 -3.59
C VAL A 16 -0.10 -3.92 -4.97
N VAL A 17 -0.72 -4.56 -5.97
CA VAL A 17 -0.22 -4.55 -7.35
C VAL A 17 -0.16 -3.13 -7.89
N LEU A 18 -1.23 -2.35 -7.65
CA LEU A 18 -1.29 -0.94 -8.07
C LEU A 18 -0.21 -0.10 -7.38
N TYR A 19 0.01 -0.31 -6.08
CA TYR A 19 1.04 0.42 -5.32
C TYR A 19 2.45 0.12 -5.83
N VAL A 20 2.77 -1.15 -6.08
CA VAL A 20 4.07 -1.55 -6.65
C VAL A 20 4.27 -0.94 -8.03
N ALA A 21 3.26 -1.02 -8.91
CA ALA A 21 3.33 -0.42 -10.24
C ALA A 21 3.54 1.11 -10.18
N LEU A 22 2.83 1.78 -9.26
CA LEU A 22 2.95 3.23 -9.04
C LEU A 22 4.35 3.61 -8.54
N ILE A 23 4.92 2.85 -7.61
CA ILE A 23 6.29 3.05 -7.13
C ILE A 23 7.29 2.91 -8.28
N VAL A 24 7.20 1.83 -9.07
CA VAL A 24 8.12 1.59 -10.19
C VAL A 24 8.04 2.71 -11.22
N ALA A 25 6.82 3.15 -11.54
CA ALA A 25 6.61 4.28 -12.46
C ALA A 25 7.18 5.59 -11.90
N SER A 26 6.87 5.92 -10.64
CA SER A 26 7.38 7.13 -9.99
C SER A 26 8.91 7.13 -9.89
N PHE A 27 9.51 6.00 -9.55
CA PHE A 27 10.97 5.87 -9.47
C PHE A 27 11.63 6.03 -10.83
N GLY A 28 11.05 5.46 -11.89
CA GLY A 28 11.53 5.66 -13.25
C GLY A 28 11.46 7.12 -13.68
N VAL A 29 10.34 7.80 -13.44
CA VAL A 29 10.16 9.22 -13.77
C VAL A 29 11.12 10.09 -12.94
N LEU A 30 11.22 9.87 -11.63
CA LEU A 30 12.14 10.60 -10.77
C LEU A 30 13.60 10.38 -11.15
N SER A 31 13.98 9.15 -11.53
CA SER A 31 15.34 8.84 -11.96
C SER A 31 15.72 9.62 -13.21
N LEU A 32 14.83 9.69 -14.21
CA LEU A 32 15.03 10.49 -15.42
C LEU A 32 15.09 12.00 -15.12
N LEU A 33 14.18 12.49 -14.26
CA LEU A 33 14.11 13.92 -13.93
C LEU A 33 15.31 14.39 -13.12
N LEU A 34 15.79 13.57 -12.18
CA LEU A 34 16.92 13.92 -11.32
C LEU A 34 18.27 13.52 -11.94
N ASN A 35 18.25 12.84 -13.10
CA ASN A 35 19.43 12.25 -13.74
C ASN A 35 20.29 11.48 -12.72
N ARG A 36 19.62 10.71 -11.86
CA ARG A 36 20.19 10.03 -10.70
C ARG A 36 19.62 8.62 -10.61
N ASP A 37 20.50 7.66 -10.33
CA ASP A 37 20.07 6.29 -10.04
C ASP A 37 19.39 6.20 -8.68
N VAL A 38 18.34 5.38 -8.62
CA VAL A 38 17.54 5.14 -7.40
C VAL A 38 18.44 4.61 -6.27
N ILE A 39 19.49 3.87 -6.60
CA ILE A 39 20.51 3.34 -5.67
C ILE A 39 21.87 3.62 -6.30
N ASN A 40 22.60 4.61 -5.78
CA ASN A 40 23.84 5.12 -6.38
C ASN A 40 25.11 4.63 -5.67
N GLU A 41 24.99 3.63 -4.78
CA GLU A 41 26.09 3.07 -3.99
C GLU A 41 26.50 1.71 -4.57
N THR A 42 27.73 1.63 -5.09
CA THR A 42 28.33 0.40 -5.67
C THR A 42 28.39 -0.77 -4.68
N ASP A 43 28.33 -0.47 -3.37
CA ASP A 43 28.34 -1.45 -2.27
C ASP A 43 26.93 -1.84 -1.77
N ALA A 44 25.86 -1.17 -2.24
CA ALA A 44 24.49 -1.52 -1.88
C ALA A 44 24.00 -2.66 -2.80
N GLY A 45 23.93 -3.88 -2.25
CA GLY A 45 23.51 -5.06 -3.01
C GLY A 45 22.19 -4.85 -3.76
N ALA A 46 22.09 -5.36 -5.00
CA ALA A 46 20.96 -5.18 -5.92
C ALA A 46 19.57 -5.56 -5.34
N LEU A 47 19.54 -6.29 -4.22
CA LEU A 47 18.33 -6.69 -3.51
C LEU A 47 17.81 -5.64 -2.53
N LEU A 48 18.57 -4.60 -2.20
CA LEU A 48 18.18 -3.60 -1.20
C LEU A 48 16.88 -2.87 -1.59
N GLY A 49 16.81 -2.37 -2.83
CA GLY A 49 15.61 -1.70 -3.36
C GLY A 49 14.36 -2.58 -3.32
N PRO A 50 14.38 -3.79 -3.91
CA PRO A 50 13.27 -4.73 -3.83
C PRO A 50 12.84 -5.05 -2.39
N LEU A 51 13.79 -5.22 -1.46
CA LEU A 51 13.49 -5.49 -0.05
C LEU A 51 12.80 -4.31 0.63
N MET A 52 13.28 -3.08 0.42
CA MET A 52 12.69 -1.86 0.99
C MET A 52 11.27 -1.60 0.45
N VAL A 53 11.05 -1.84 -0.83
CA VAL A 53 9.69 -1.74 -1.42
C VAL A 53 8.78 -2.82 -0.83
N THR A 54 9.29 -4.05 -0.67
CA THR A 54 8.51 -5.16 -0.10
C THR A 54 8.07 -4.85 1.33
N THR A 55 8.95 -4.28 2.17
CA THR A 55 8.58 -3.91 3.55
C THR A 55 7.58 -2.76 3.59
N ALA A 56 7.70 -1.77 2.71
CA ALA A 56 6.72 -0.70 2.56
C ALA A 56 5.34 -1.23 2.15
N VAL A 57 5.30 -2.16 1.19
CA VAL A 57 4.08 -2.85 0.75
C VAL A 57 3.44 -3.61 1.91
N LEU A 58 4.22 -4.37 2.67
CA LEU A 58 3.72 -5.13 3.83
C LEU A 58 3.15 -4.20 4.90
N ALA A 59 3.82 -3.08 5.19
CA ALA A 59 3.33 -2.09 6.14
C ALA A 59 1.99 -1.46 5.70
N LEU A 60 1.87 -1.10 4.41
CA LEU A 60 0.63 -0.59 3.85
C LEU A 60 -0.51 -1.60 4.00
N VAL A 61 -0.29 -2.84 3.56
CA VAL A 61 -1.28 -3.93 3.64
C VAL A 61 -1.70 -4.19 5.08
N TRP A 62 -0.73 -4.22 5.99
CA TRP A 62 -0.97 -4.42 7.40
C TRP A 62 -1.90 -3.34 7.97
N VAL A 63 -1.65 -2.06 7.67
CA VAL A 63 -2.49 -0.96 8.16
C VAL A 63 -3.90 -1.02 7.58
N ILE A 64 -4.06 -1.20 6.26
CA ILE A 64 -5.40 -1.22 5.65
C ILE A 64 -6.21 -2.44 6.08
N LEU A 65 -5.58 -3.62 6.22
CA LEU A 65 -6.27 -4.83 6.68
C LEU A 65 -6.57 -4.74 8.16
N SER A 66 -5.64 -4.32 9.01
CA SER A 66 -5.90 -4.20 10.45
C SER A 66 -7.04 -3.23 10.75
N ALA A 67 -7.17 -2.14 10.00
CA ALA A 67 -8.31 -1.22 10.09
C ALA A 67 -9.64 -1.94 9.78
N VAL A 68 -9.70 -2.69 8.68
CA VAL A 68 -10.93 -3.40 8.27
C VAL A 68 -11.25 -4.59 9.18
N LEU A 69 -10.24 -5.32 9.67
CA LEU A 69 -10.45 -6.49 10.53
C LEU A 69 -10.82 -6.11 11.98
N ARG A 70 -10.37 -4.95 12.47
CA ARG A 70 -10.70 -4.45 13.81
C ARG A 70 -12.09 -3.82 13.89
N SER A 71 -12.63 -3.34 12.78
CA SER A 71 -14.00 -2.81 12.75
C SER A 71 -15.02 -3.96 12.82
N PRO A 72 -15.86 -4.02 13.87
CA PRO A 72 -16.92 -5.03 13.98
C PRO A 72 -18.05 -4.79 12.97
N GLU A 73 -18.19 -3.56 12.49
CA GLU A 73 -19.24 -3.10 11.58
C GLU A 73 -18.65 -2.66 10.23
N ARG A 74 -19.53 -2.57 9.22
CA ARG A 74 -19.17 -2.07 7.89
C ARG A 74 -18.73 -0.60 8.00
N LEU A 75 -17.67 -0.23 7.28
CA LEU A 75 -17.21 1.17 7.25
C LEU A 75 -18.26 2.05 6.55
N THR A 76 -18.84 2.98 7.30
CA THR A 76 -19.84 3.95 6.80
C THR A 76 -19.22 5.27 6.38
N GLN A 77 -18.00 5.56 6.83
CA GLN A 77 -17.25 6.77 6.50
C GLN A 77 -15.80 6.42 6.17
N VAL A 78 -15.16 7.28 5.36
CA VAL A 78 -13.72 7.18 5.05
C VAL A 78 -12.95 7.52 6.33
N PRO A 79 -12.21 6.58 6.93
CA PRO A 79 -11.50 6.86 8.17
C PRO A 79 -10.18 7.60 7.83
N PRO A 80 -9.99 8.85 8.25
CA PRO A 80 -8.79 9.62 7.90
C PRO A 80 -7.54 9.07 8.59
N LEU A 81 -7.68 8.52 9.80
CA LEU A 81 -6.56 8.05 10.61
C LEU A 81 -5.84 6.84 9.99
N PRO A 82 -6.51 5.74 9.55
CA PRO A 82 -5.86 4.64 8.84
C PRO A 82 -5.19 5.04 7.54
N ILE A 83 -5.75 5.98 6.79
CA ILE A 83 -5.15 6.50 5.55
C ILE A 83 -3.82 7.17 5.89
N PHE A 84 -3.85 8.10 6.84
CA PHE A 84 -2.65 8.80 7.27
C PHE A 84 -1.59 7.83 7.80
N LEU A 85 -2.00 6.90 8.67
CA LEU A 85 -1.12 5.87 9.22
C LEU A 85 -0.55 4.95 8.14
N ALA A 86 -1.28 4.64 7.07
CA ALA A 86 -0.79 3.76 6.02
C ALA A 86 0.40 4.37 5.26
N GLY A 87 0.31 5.64 4.87
CA GLY A 87 1.43 6.32 4.19
C GLY A 87 2.61 6.56 5.13
N VAL A 88 2.36 6.93 6.39
CA VAL A 88 3.42 7.10 7.40
C VAL A 88 4.10 5.77 7.71
N ALA A 89 3.34 4.68 7.88
CA ALA A 89 3.89 3.35 8.13
C ALA A 89 4.67 2.83 6.94
N ALA A 90 4.20 3.04 5.71
CA ALA A 90 4.94 2.66 4.50
C ALA A 90 6.26 3.42 4.38
N TYR A 91 6.24 4.74 4.66
CA TYR A 91 7.44 5.58 4.68
C TYR A 91 8.43 5.15 5.76
N LEU A 92 7.96 4.98 7.00
CA LEU A 92 8.83 4.56 8.11
C LEU A 92 9.37 3.15 7.89
N ALA A 93 8.56 2.22 7.38
CA ALA A 93 9.00 0.87 7.06
C ALA A 93 10.08 0.89 5.97
N TYR A 94 9.91 1.71 4.93
CA TYR A 94 10.91 1.92 3.88
C TYR A 94 12.23 2.43 4.48
N CYS A 95 12.20 3.52 5.25
CA CYS A 95 13.39 4.14 5.84
C CYS A 95 14.09 3.26 6.88
N VAL A 96 13.33 2.65 7.80
CA VAL A 96 13.89 1.81 8.88
C VAL A 96 14.49 0.53 8.29
N PHE A 97 13.82 -0.15 7.37
CA PHE A 97 14.38 -1.36 6.78
C PHE A 97 15.52 -1.08 5.81
N GLY A 98 15.50 0.04 5.08
CA GLY A 98 16.66 0.49 4.31
C GLY A 98 17.91 0.62 5.19
N GLY A 99 17.76 1.27 6.34
CA GLY A 99 18.81 1.39 7.34
C GLY A 99 19.29 0.06 7.92
N VAL A 100 18.36 -0.82 8.28
CA VAL A 100 18.67 -2.12 8.89
C VAL A 100 19.37 -3.04 7.88
N PHE A 101 18.86 -3.19 6.66
CA PHE A 101 19.47 -4.06 5.65
C PHE A 101 20.82 -3.55 5.16
N TYR A 102 21.00 -2.23 5.05
CA TYR A 102 22.31 -1.65 4.73
C TYR A 102 23.34 -1.96 5.82
N SER A 103 22.94 -2.01 7.09
CA SER A 103 23.84 -2.35 8.21
C SER A 103 24.32 -3.80 8.19
N PHE A 104 23.50 -4.73 7.71
CA PHE A 104 23.89 -6.13 7.54
C PHE A 104 24.83 -6.35 6.33
N GLY A 105 24.73 -5.51 5.29
CA GLY A 105 25.58 -5.61 4.09
C GLY A 105 26.96 -4.97 4.27
N ALA A 106 27.04 -3.82 4.96
CA ALA A 106 28.25 -3.01 5.03
C ALA A 106 29.14 -3.27 6.27
N GLY A 107 28.66 -3.99 7.29
CA GLY A 107 29.41 -4.28 8.51
C GLY A 107 29.66 -3.08 9.44
N GLU A 108 29.24 -1.87 9.04
CA GLU A 108 29.42 -0.62 9.80
C GLU A 108 28.07 0.03 10.14
N LEU A 109 27.64 -0.16 11.40
CA LEU A 109 26.40 0.42 11.94
C LEU A 109 26.35 1.95 11.81
N PHE A 110 27.49 2.64 11.86
CA PHE A 110 27.58 4.11 11.78
C PHE A 110 27.29 4.67 10.37
N ARG A 111 27.66 3.95 9.30
CA ARG A 111 27.42 4.38 7.91
C ARG A 111 25.94 4.23 7.52
N SER A 112 25.24 3.31 8.18
CA SER A 112 23.80 3.09 8.03
C SER A 112 22.98 4.26 8.57
N VAL A 113 23.39 4.87 9.69
CA VAL A 113 22.68 6.03 10.28
C VAL A 113 22.76 7.27 9.39
N ILE A 114 23.90 7.49 8.72
CA ILE A 114 24.07 8.61 7.77
C ILE A 114 23.31 8.37 6.47
N PHE A 115 23.25 7.12 5.99
CA PHE A 115 22.45 6.72 4.83
C PHE A 115 20.94 6.93 5.09
N ILE A 116 20.43 6.51 6.25
CA ILE A 116 19.05 6.78 6.70
C ILE A 116 18.74 8.29 6.71
N GLY A 117 19.66 9.11 7.23
CA GLY A 117 19.48 10.57 7.29
C GLY A 117 19.39 11.23 5.92
N GLY A 118 20.19 10.78 4.95
CA GLY A 118 20.14 11.27 3.56
C GLY A 118 18.92 10.75 2.79
N GLU A 119 18.51 9.50 3.03
CA GLU A 119 17.41 8.86 2.32
C GLU A 119 16.03 9.29 2.83
N MET A 120 15.90 9.66 4.12
CA MET A 120 14.69 10.26 4.68
C MET A 120 14.29 11.59 4.01
N THR A 121 15.23 12.29 3.37
CA THR A 121 14.92 13.52 2.61
C THR A 121 14.94 13.28 1.10
N SER A 122 15.06 12.03 0.68
CA SER A 122 15.12 11.70 -0.74
C SER A 122 13.74 11.86 -1.38
N PRO A 123 13.69 12.39 -2.62
CA PRO A 123 12.44 12.49 -3.38
C PRO A 123 11.80 11.11 -3.64
N PHE A 124 12.61 10.03 -3.61
CA PHE A 124 12.12 8.65 -3.71
C PHE A 124 11.33 8.23 -2.47
N ALA A 125 11.83 8.48 -1.26
CA ALA A 125 11.11 8.17 -0.03
C ALA A 125 9.82 8.99 0.10
N ILE A 126 9.85 10.27 -0.29
CA ILE A 126 8.65 11.13 -0.36
C ILE A 126 7.62 10.53 -1.33
N SER A 127 8.06 10.05 -2.50
CA SER A 127 7.17 9.39 -3.44
C SER A 127 6.51 8.16 -2.84
N VAL A 128 7.23 7.32 -2.09
CA VAL A 128 6.67 6.14 -1.40
C VAL A 128 5.53 6.55 -0.46
N ALA A 129 5.73 7.60 0.34
CA ALA A 129 4.73 8.12 1.26
C ALA A 129 3.47 8.63 0.51
N VAL A 130 3.66 9.44 -0.53
CA VAL A 130 2.58 10.03 -1.34
C VAL A 130 1.78 8.94 -2.07
N CYS A 131 2.48 8.00 -2.70
CA CYS A 131 1.87 6.83 -3.32
C CYS A 131 1.07 6.02 -2.29
N GLY A 132 1.62 5.83 -1.08
CA GLY A 132 0.97 5.06 -0.01
C GLY A 132 -0.33 5.71 0.46
N TRP A 133 -0.33 7.03 0.66
CA TRP A 133 -1.55 7.78 0.98
C TRP A 133 -2.59 7.71 -0.13
N LEU A 134 -2.18 7.88 -1.39
CA LEU A 134 -3.10 7.82 -2.53
C LEU A 134 -3.78 6.45 -2.64
N ILE A 135 -3.00 5.37 -2.52
CA ILE A 135 -3.54 4.01 -2.60
C ILE A 135 -4.42 3.68 -1.40
N ALA A 136 -4.02 4.06 -0.19
CA ALA A 136 -4.86 3.86 0.99
C ALA A 136 -6.20 4.60 0.85
N PHE A 137 -6.17 5.85 0.38
CA PHE A 137 -7.37 6.63 0.10
C PHE A 137 -8.27 5.94 -0.93
N LEU A 138 -7.73 5.56 -2.09
CA LEU A 138 -8.48 4.86 -3.14
C LEU A 138 -9.08 3.54 -2.65
N TYR A 139 -8.32 2.75 -1.87
CA TYR A 139 -8.79 1.51 -1.28
C TYR A 139 -10.04 1.72 -0.42
N PHE A 140 -10.01 2.71 0.50
CA PHE A 140 -11.17 2.98 1.34
C PHE A 140 -12.35 3.52 0.54
N VAL A 141 -12.13 4.44 -0.41
CA VAL A 141 -13.20 4.96 -1.28
C VAL A 141 -13.91 3.81 -2.01
N VAL A 142 -13.16 2.89 -2.62
CA VAL A 142 -13.72 1.75 -3.35
C VAL A 142 -14.41 0.75 -2.42
N LEU A 143 -13.90 0.59 -1.19
CA LEU A 143 -14.52 -0.28 -0.20
C LEU A 143 -15.88 0.27 0.30
N LEU A 144 -15.98 1.60 0.41
CA LEU A 144 -17.22 2.31 0.76
C LEU A 144 -18.23 2.33 -0.39
N ALA A 145 -17.75 2.47 -1.63
CA ALA A 145 -18.60 2.50 -2.82
C ALA A 145 -19.34 1.18 -3.09
N LYS A 146 -18.97 0.08 -2.42
CA LYS A 146 -19.70 -1.19 -2.51
C LYS A 146 -21.16 -0.96 -2.06
N PRO A 147 -22.19 -1.24 -2.89
CA PRO A 147 -23.58 -1.12 -2.44
C PRO A 147 -23.90 -2.11 -1.32
N ASP A 148 -24.70 -1.69 -0.33
CA ASP A 148 -25.28 -2.62 0.63
C ASP A 148 -26.28 -3.53 -0.08
N GLY A 149 -26.13 -4.84 0.10
CA GLY A 149 -27.14 -5.79 -0.39
C GLY A 149 -26.96 -6.27 -1.83
N SER A 150 -25.74 -6.40 -2.35
CA SER A 150 -25.55 -7.30 -3.51
C SER A 150 -25.68 -8.75 -3.04
N GLY A 151 -26.91 -9.19 -2.76
CA GLY A 151 -27.30 -10.54 -3.13
C GLY A 151 -26.99 -10.76 -4.61
N THR A 152 -27.02 -12.01 -5.07
CA THR A 152 -26.91 -12.36 -6.49
C THR A 152 -27.56 -11.28 -7.34
N PRO A 153 -26.88 -10.65 -8.31
CA PRO A 153 -27.47 -9.57 -9.09
C PRO A 153 -28.78 -10.07 -9.70
N GLU A 154 -29.89 -9.61 -9.12
CA GLU A 154 -31.22 -9.99 -9.55
C GLU A 154 -31.52 -9.18 -10.79
N TRP A 155 -31.43 -9.86 -11.92
CA TRP A 155 -31.70 -9.24 -13.18
C TRP A 155 -33.19 -8.89 -13.30
N PRO A 156 -33.57 -7.86 -14.07
CA PRO A 156 -34.96 -7.43 -14.16
C PRO A 156 -35.94 -8.56 -14.48
N TRP A 157 -35.51 -9.56 -15.25
CA TRP A 157 -36.31 -10.73 -15.64
C TRP A 157 -36.39 -11.84 -14.58
N GLN A 158 -35.57 -11.84 -13.53
CA GLN A 158 -35.66 -12.79 -12.41
C GLN A 158 -36.78 -12.45 -11.43
N LYS A 159 -37.39 -11.27 -11.56
CA LYS A 159 -38.47 -10.81 -10.68
C LYS A 159 -39.82 -11.43 -11.04
N ASP A 160 -39.93 -12.00 -12.24
CA ASP A 160 -41.19 -12.51 -12.77
C ASP A 160 -41.42 -13.98 -12.36
N ASP A 161 -40.34 -14.76 -12.17
CA ASP A 161 -40.41 -16.19 -11.84
C ASP A 161 -40.93 -16.46 -10.42
N ASP A 162 -40.74 -15.51 -9.49
CA ASP A 162 -41.16 -15.65 -8.08
C ASP A 162 -42.60 -15.18 -7.82
N ASN A 163 -43.25 -14.57 -8.82
CA ASN A 163 -44.60 -14.00 -8.69
C ASN A 163 -45.69 -14.87 -9.36
N GLU A 164 -45.35 -16.09 -9.81
CA GLU A 164 -46.34 -17.06 -10.27
C GLU A 164 -47.03 -17.72 -9.07
N PRO A 165 -48.37 -17.64 -8.96
CA PRO A 165 -49.12 -18.36 -7.94
C PRO A 165 -48.98 -19.88 -8.15
N ARG A 166 -48.47 -20.58 -7.13
CA ARG A 166 -48.46 -22.05 -7.06
C ARG A 166 -49.85 -22.65 -6.94
#